data_AF-A0A191T969-F1
#
_entry.id   AF-A0A191T969-F1
#
_cell.length_a   1.000
_cell.length_b   1.000
_cell.length_c   1.000
_cell.angle_alpha   90.00
_cell.angle_beta   90.00
_cell.angle_gamma   90.00
#
_symmetry.space_group_name_H-M   'P 1'
#
loop_
_entity.id
_entity.type
_entity.pdbx_description
1 polymer ?
#
loop_
_entity_poly.entity_id
_entity_poly.type
_entity_poly.pdbx_seq_one_letter_code
_entity_poly.pdbx_strand_id
1 'polypeptide(L)'
;MKFATVLFLMLLTALALNLITHALNKRQCRKLYEKAVKEGVEEEFLRLVNYYGYKANRVPSTKMDVLYRIALSDALHSKMKQAGDE
;
A
#
# COMPACT_ATOMS: atom_id res chain seq x y z
N MET A 1 28.35 -30.76 2.72
CA MET A 1 27.15 -30.81 1.84
C MET A 1 25.86 -30.45 2.56
N LYS A 2 25.48 -31.13 3.67
CA LYS A 2 24.21 -30.87 4.39
C LYS A 2 23.97 -29.41 4.80
N PHE A 3 25.02 -28.70 5.22
CA PHE A 3 24.92 -27.30 5.65
C PHE A 3 24.58 -26.34 4.49
N ALA A 4 25.15 -26.57 3.30
CA ALA A 4 24.90 -25.75 2.12
C ALA A 4 23.45 -25.93 1.62
N THR A 5 22.93 -27.16 1.64
CA THR A 5 21.52 -27.43 1.29
C THR A 5 20.55 -26.79 2.27
N VAL A 6 20.87 -26.80 3.56
CA VAL A 6 20.04 -26.13 4.58
C VAL A 6 20.03 -24.60 4.37
N LEU A 7 21.19 -23.98 4.15
CA LEU A 7 21.28 -22.55 3.83
C LEU A 7 20.51 -22.18 2.56
N PHE A 8 20.64 -23.01 1.52
CA PHE A 8 19.93 -22.81 0.26
C PHE A 8 18.40 -22.87 0.46
N LEU A 9 17.90 -23.83 1.24
CA LEU A 9 16.48 -23.92 1.58
C LEU A 9 16.00 -22.70 2.38
N MET A 10 16.79 -22.19 3.33
CA MET A 10 16.44 -20.96 4.07
C MET A 10 16.35 -19.74 3.15
N LEU A 11 17.26 -19.62 2.17
CA LEU A 11 17.21 -18.52 1.20
C LEU A 11 15.98 -18.61 0.30
N LEU A 12 15.63 -19.82 -0.16
CA LEU A 12 14.43 -20.04 -0.97
C LEU A 12 13.15 -19.71 -0.21
N THR A 13 13.03 -20.12 1.05
CA THR A 13 11.84 -19.82 1.86
C THR A 13 11.73 -18.33 2.16
N ALA A 14 12.84 -17.66 2.48
CA ALA A 14 12.85 -16.20 2.66
C ALA A 14 12.43 -15.46 1.38
N LEU A 15 12.92 -15.89 0.22
CA LEU A 15 12.55 -15.31 -1.07
C LEU A 15 11.05 -15.53 -1.36
N ALA A 16 10.54 -16.74 -1.15
CA ALA A 16 9.13 -17.06 -1.33
C ALA A 16 8.23 -16.19 -0.43
N LEU A 17 8.58 -16.04 0.84
CA LEU A 17 7.85 -15.18 1.78
C LEU A 17 7.85 -13.71 1.35
N ASN A 18 8.98 -13.19 0.85
CA ASN A 18 9.06 -11.83 0.31
C ASN A 18 8.15 -11.64 -0.91
N LEU A 19 8.12 -12.60 -1.84
CA LEU A 19 7.25 -12.56 -3.01
C LEU A 19 5.77 -12.63 -2.64
N ILE A 20 5.40 -13.49 -1.69
CA ILE A 20 4.03 -13.59 -1.18
C ILE A 20 3.61 -12.25 -0.53
N THR A 21 4.46 -11.69 0.33
CA THR A 21 4.21 -10.41 0.99
C THR A 21 4.00 -9.29 -0.05
N HIS A 22 4.84 -9.23 -1.07
CA HIS A 22 4.72 -8.24 -2.14
C HIS A 22 3.41 -8.39 -2.91
N ALA A 23 3.02 -9.61 -3.27
CA ALA A 23 1.76 -9.89 -3.97
C ALA A 23 0.53 -9.53 -3.13
N LEU A 24 0.55 -9.82 -1.82
CA LEU A 24 -0.51 -9.45 -0.89
C LEU A 24 -0.62 -7.94 -0.74
N ASN A 25 0.50 -7.23 -0.60
CA ASN A 25 0.50 -5.77 -0.49
C ASN A 25 -0.10 -5.13 -1.76
N LYS A 26 0.31 -5.61 -2.94
CA LYS A 26 -0.26 -5.15 -4.22
C LYS A 26 -1.77 -5.37 -4.29
N ARG A 27 -2.28 -6.53 -3.85
CA ARG A 27 -3.73 -6.79 -3.78
C ARG A 27 -4.43 -5.85 -2.80
N GLN A 28 -3.84 -5.55 -1.65
CA GLN A 28 -4.41 -4.63 -0.67
C GLN A 28 -4.47 -3.20 -1.21
N CYS A 29 -3.39 -2.71 -1.81
CA CYS A 29 -3.36 -1.39 -2.46
C CYS A 29 -4.45 -1.27 -3.53
N ARG A 30 -4.65 -2.33 -4.34
CA ARG A 30 -5.72 -2.36 -5.35
C ARG A 30 -7.11 -2.22 -4.73
N LYS A 31 -7.39 -2.97 -3.65
CA LYS A 31 -8.69 -2.88 -2.94
C LYS A 31 -8.96 -1.47 -2.38
N LEU A 32 -7.91 -0.81 -1.85
CA LEU A 32 -8.03 0.55 -1.34
C LEU A 32 -8.32 1.54 -2.46
N TYR A 33 -7.66 1.39 -3.61
CA TYR A 33 -7.94 2.20 -4.79
C TYR A 33 -9.38 1.99 -5.29
N GLU A 34 -9.84 0.74 -5.44
CA GLU A 34 -11.22 0.44 -5.83
C GLU A 34 -12.24 1.05 -4.86
N LYS A 35 -11.91 1.12 -3.56
CA LYS A 35 -12.74 1.82 -2.58
C LYS A 35 -12.73 3.34 -2.80
N ALA A 36 -11.57 3.95 -3.07
CA ALA A 36 -11.50 5.38 -3.41
C ALA A 36 -12.37 5.73 -4.63
N VAL A 37 -12.34 4.90 -5.67
CA VAL A 37 -13.17 5.05 -6.88
C VAL A 37 -14.66 4.97 -6.53
N LYS A 38 -15.09 3.94 -5.78
CA LYS A 38 -16.49 3.78 -5.37
C LYS A 38 -17.01 4.95 -4.56
N GLU A 39 -16.16 5.52 -3.71
CA GLU A 39 -16.49 6.67 -2.87
C GLU A 39 -16.34 8.00 -3.61
N GLY A 40 -15.92 8.01 -4.89
CA GLY A 40 -15.76 9.21 -5.70
C GLY A 40 -14.64 10.15 -5.22
N VAL A 41 -13.61 9.61 -4.56
CA VAL A 41 -12.47 10.38 -4.02
C VAL A 41 -11.15 10.02 -4.70
N GLU A 42 -11.18 9.43 -5.91
CA GLU A 42 -9.98 8.88 -6.55
C GLU A 42 -8.89 9.93 -6.79
N GLU A 43 -9.26 11.14 -7.22
CA GLU A 43 -8.30 12.19 -7.56
C GLU A 43 -7.57 12.68 -6.31
N GLU A 44 -8.31 13.01 -5.25
CA GLU A 44 -7.72 13.45 -3.98
C GLU A 44 -6.91 12.33 -3.33
N PHE A 45 -7.41 11.09 -3.41
CA PHE A 45 -6.69 9.91 -2.96
C PHE A 45 -5.33 9.76 -3.65
N LEU A 46 -5.28 9.81 -4.99
CA LEU A 46 -4.04 9.68 -5.74
C LEU A 46 -3.08 10.85 -5.50
N ARG A 47 -3.63 12.07 -5.32
CA ARG A 47 -2.84 13.25 -4.95
C ARG A 47 -2.14 13.04 -3.60
N LEU A 48 -2.86 12.55 -2.60
CA LEU A 48 -2.33 12.25 -1.26
C LEU A 48 -1.33 11.10 -1.29
N VAL A 49 -1.59 10.05 -2.06
CA VAL A 49 -0.64 8.95 -2.26
C VAL A 49 0.69 9.48 -2.80
N ASN A 50 0.66 10.32 -3.84
CA ASN A 50 1.86 10.91 -4.41
C ASN A 50 2.56 11.85 -3.42
N TYR A 51 1.80 12.68 -2.70
CA TYR A 51 2.33 13.59 -1.70
C TYR A 51 3.07 12.86 -0.57
N TYR A 52 2.45 11.82 0.00
CA TYR A 52 3.07 11.00 1.04
C TYR A 52 4.25 10.19 0.49
N GLY A 53 4.15 9.69 -0.74
CA GLY A 53 5.24 8.95 -1.39
C GLY A 53 6.48 9.80 -1.58
N TYR A 54 6.29 11.08 -1.96
CA TYR A 54 7.36 12.07 -2.05
C TYR A 54 7.94 12.41 -0.68
N LYS A 55 7.10 12.77 0.29
CA LYS A 55 7.54 13.15 1.65
C LYS A 55 8.31 12.05 2.37
N ALA A 56 7.93 10.79 2.15
CA ALA A 56 8.55 9.65 2.81
C ALA A 56 9.86 9.18 2.15
N ASN A 57 10.44 9.93 1.19
CA ASN A 57 11.70 9.60 0.52
C ASN A 57 11.75 8.16 -0.01
N ARG A 58 10.73 7.78 -0.80
CA ARG A 58 10.49 6.43 -1.37
C ARG A 58 10.15 5.38 -0.31
N VAL A 59 8.86 5.14 -0.15
CA VAL A 59 8.33 4.06 0.69
C VAL A 59 8.65 2.69 0.07
N PRO A 60 9.20 1.73 0.85
CA PRO A 60 9.38 0.36 0.38
C PRO A 60 8.04 -0.24 -0.10
N SER A 61 8.08 -1.04 -1.16
CA SER A 61 6.87 -1.66 -1.72
C SER A 61 6.07 -2.48 -0.70
N THR A 62 6.73 -3.01 0.33
CA THR A 62 6.15 -3.76 1.45
C THR A 62 5.39 -2.91 2.46
N LYS A 63 5.47 -1.57 2.38
CA LYS A 63 4.76 -0.62 3.25
C LYS A 63 3.77 0.28 2.48
N MET A 64 3.57 0.02 1.19
CA MET A 64 2.70 0.86 0.36
C MET A 64 1.23 0.80 0.80
N ASP A 65 0.77 -0.34 1.32
CA ASP A 65 -0.57 -0.49 1.87
C ASP A 65 -0.85 0.51 3.01
N VAL A 66 0.14 0.81 3.87
CA VAL A 66 -0.02 1.77 4.97
C VAL A 66 -0.25 3.16 4.41
N LEU A 67 0.57 3.57 3.44
CA LEU A 67 0.44 4.86 2.78
C LEU A 67 -0.92 4.99 2.06
N TYR A 68 -1.37 3.93 1.37
CA TYR A 68 -2.67 3.89 0.72
C TYR A 68 -3.82 3.98 1.74
N ARG A 69 -3.71 3.36 2.92
CA ARG A 69 -4.74 3.47 3.96
C ARG A 69 -4.86 4.90 4.49
N ILE A 70 -3.72 5.55 4.76
CA ILE A 70 -3.68 6.94 5.25
C ILE A 70 -4.29 7.87 4.19
N ALA A 71 -3.83 7.78 2.94
CA ALA A 71 -4.35 8.58 1.84
C ALA A 71 -5.87 8.41 1.64
N LEU A 72 -6.38 7.17 1.75
CA LEU A 72 -7.82 6.93 1.64
C LEU A 72 -8.59 7.54 2.81
N SER A 73 -8.08 7.40 4.03
CA SER A 73 -8.71 7.99 5.22
C SER A 73 -8.83 9.51 5.09
N ASP A 74 -7.76 10.16 4.67
CA ASP A 74 -7.70 11.62 4.53
C ASP A 74 -8.58 12.12 3.38
N ALA A 75 -8.60 11.41 2.24
CA ALA A 75 -9.46 11.75 1.11
C ALA A 75 -10.95 11.66 1.49
N LEU A 76 -11.35 10.61 2.21
CA LEU A 76 -12.72 10.45 2.71
C LEU A 76 -13.08 11.54 3.72
N HIS A 77 -12.18 11.86 4.63
CA HIS A 77 -12.39 12.92 5.61
C HIS A 77 -12.55 14.30 4.95
N SER A 78 -11.73 14.59 3.93
CA SER A 78 -11.86 15.82 3.15
C SER A 78 -13.23 15.94 2.47
N LYS A 79 -13.72 14.85 1.87
CA LYS A 79 -15.06 14.79 1.27
C LYS A 79 -16.17 15.03 2.30
N MET A 80 -16.07 14.40 3.48
CA MET A 80 -17.07 14.60 4.55
C MET A 80 -17.12 16.05 5.02
N LYS A 81 -15.96 16.72 5.13
CA LYS A 81 -15.91 18.14 5.49
C LYS A 81 -16.60 19.03 4.44
N GLN A 82 -16.34 18.78 3.16
CA GLN A 82 -16.99 19.52 2.06
C GLN A 82 -18.51 19.36 2.07
N ALA A 83 -19.03 18.16 2.39
CA ALA A 83 -20.47 17.90 2.45
C ALA A 83 -21.17 18.46 3.72
N GLY A 84 -20.42 18.86 4.74
CA GLY A 84 -20.95 19.46 5.98
C GLY A 84 -20.83 20.98 6.05
N ASP A 85 -20.05 21.57 5.14
CA ASP A 85 -19.91 23.02 4.96
C ASP A 85 -20.90 23.57 3.89
N GLU A 86 -21.77 22.71 3.33
CA GLU A 86 -22.94 23.04 2.48
C GLU A 86 -24.26 23.05 3.28
#